data_AF-A0A9P1MZR3-F1
#
_entry.id   AF-A0A9P1MZR3-F1
#
_cell.length_a   1.000
_cell.length_b   1.000
_cell.length_c   1.000
_cell.angle_alpha   90.00
_cell.angle_beta   90.00
_cell.angle_gamma   90.00
#
_symmetry.space_group_name_H-M   'P 1'
#
loop_
_entity.id
_entity.type
_entity.pdbx_description
1 polymer ?
#
loop_
_entity_poly.entity_id
_entity_poly.type
_entity_poly.pdbx_seq_one_letter_code
_entity_poly.pdbx_strand_id
1 'polypeptide(L)'
;MNNYRFLMRAKHLLRRDYRRCVKLLMECNEQVAMHANITERILHNFTIAKLLRLARKDPKPFLAKAREDAIACEWKTMQKLILAESATYFDSVDNLESRDKVFDLFSDLELETSQTIPWMLI
;
A
#
# COMPACT_ATOMS: atom_id res chain seq x y z
N MET A 1 -18.18 -4.46 24.51
CA MET A 1 -18.84 -3.53 23.56
C MET A 1 -17.81 -2.97 22.59
N ASN A 2 -17.98 -3.19 21.27
CA ASN A 2 -17.43 -2.40 20.11
C ASN A 2 -17.10 -3.20 18.82
N ASN A 3 -17.72 -4.34 18.55
CA ASN A 3 -17.53 -5.05 17.26
C ASN A 3 -18.23 -4.38 16.05
N TYR A 4 -19.13 -3.41 16.27
CA TYR A 4 -19.87 -2.76 15.17
C TYR A 4 -19.10 -1.68 14.41
N ARG A 5 -18.04 -1.09 15.00
CA ARG A 5 -17.23 -0.06 14.31
C ARG A 5 -16.34 -0.65 13.22
N PHE A 6 -15.89 -1.89 13.37
CA PHE A 6 -15.08 -2.58 12.36
C PHE A 6 -15.93 -3.03 11.16
N LEU A 7 -17.15 -3.54 11.42
CA LEU A 7 -18.09 -3.98 10.37
C LEU A 7 -18.56 -2.81 9.47
N MET A 8 -18.75 -1.61 10.02
CA MET A 8 -19.08 -0.42 9.24
C MET A 8 -17.94 0.02 8.30
N ARG A 9 -16.66 -0.21 8.69
CA ARG A 9 -15.48 0.14 7.87
C ARG A 9 -15.28 -0.83 6.70
N ALA A 10 -15.54 -2.13 6.90
CA ALA A 10 -15.52 -3.13 5.82
C ALA A 10 -16.65 -2.92 4.79
N LYS A 11 -17.82 -2.42 5.22
CA LYS A 11 -18.97 -2.13 4.34
C LYS A 11 -18.68 -1.08 3.27
N HIS A 12 -17.81 -0.09 3.54
CA HIS A 12 -17.43 0.93 2.55
C HIS A 12 -16.50 0.37 1.47
N LEU A 13 -15.60 -0.55 1.82
CA LEU A 13 -14.79 -1.32 0.87
C LEU A 13 -15.69 -2.14 -0.07
N LEU A 14 -16.68 -2.85 0.48
CA LEU A 14 -17.65 -3.64 -0.30
C LEU A 14 -18.55 -2.79 -1.21
N ARG A 15 -18.81 -1.54 -0.83
CA ARG A 15 -19.60 -0.57 -1.63
C ARG A 15 -18.76 0.29 -2.57
N ARG A 16 -17.45 0.02 -2.68
CA ARG A 16 -16.49 0.79 -3.50
C ARG A 16 -16.46 2.29 -3.15
N ASP A 17 -16.80 2.65 -1.92
CA ASP A 17 -16.73 4.05 -1.45
C ASP A 17 -15.32 4.37 -0.97
N TYR A 18 -14.36 4.35 -1.91
CA TYR A 18 -12.94 4.47 -1.62
C TYR A 18 -12.59 5.82 -0.97
N ARG A 19 -13.26 6.91 -1.38
CA ARG A 19 -13.04 8.24 -0.81
C ARG A 19 -13.37 8.28 0.69
N ARG A 20 -14.46 7.63 1.10
CA ARG A 20 -14.83 7.55 2.51
C ARG A 20 -13.89 6.65 3.31
N CYS A 21 -13.42 5.56 2.72
CA CYS A 21 -12.38 4.72 3.34
C CYS A 21 -11.08 5.51 3.58
N VAL A 22 -10.62 6.26 2.57
CA VAL A 22 -9.44 7.14 2.71
C VAL A 22 -9.66 8.13 3.85
N LYS A 23 -10.81 8.83 3.88
CA LYS A 23 -11.12 9.79 4.95
C LYS A 23 -11.00 9.17 6.34
N LEU A 24 -11.63 8.00 6.55
CA LEU A 24 -11.61 7.31 7.85
C LEU A 24 -10.21 6.85 8.26
N LEU A 25 -9.37 6.43 7.31
CA LEU A 25 -8.00 6.03 7.58
C LEU A 25 -7.13 7.26 7.89
N MET A 26 -7.31 8.35 7.16
CA MET A 26 -6.61 9.61 7.40
C MET A 26 -6.90 10.19 8.80
N GLU A 27 -8.13 10.07 9.28
CA GLU A 27 -8.51 10.44 10.67
C GLU A 27 -7.75 9.61 11.73
N CYS A 28 -7.27 8.42 11.39
CA CYS A 28 -6.50 7.56 12.30
C CYS A 28 -4.98 7.74 12.13
N ASN A 29 -4.51 8.50 11.14
CA ASN A 29 -3.12 8.48 10.70
C ASN A 29 -2.13 8.95 11.78
N GLU A 30 -2.47 10.00 12.53
CA GLU A 30 -1.64 10.49 13.64
C GLU A 30 -1.51 9.46 14.76
N GLN A 31 -2.62 8.83 15.15
CA GLN A 31 -2.64 7.79 16.18
C GLN A 31 -1.82 6.57 15.76
N VAL A 32 -1.92 6.17 14.49
CA VAL A 32 -1.10 5.07 13.94
C VAL A 32 0.38 5.45 13.94
N ALA A 33 0.74 6.67 13.55
CA ALA A 33 2.12 7.10 13.54
C ALA A 33 2.75 7.09 14.94
N MET A 34 1.99 7.46 15.98
CA MET A 34 2.48 7.53 17.36
C MET A 34 2.50 6.19 18.09
N HIS A 35 1.53 5.31 17.83
CA HIS A 35 1.26 4.16 18.70
C HIS A 35 1.35 2.81 18.01
N ALA A 36 1.28 2.74 16.68
CA ALA A 36 1.29 1.47 15.97
C ALA A 36 2.71 0.93 15.81
N ASN A 37 2.84 -0.39 15.81
CA ASN A 37 4.10 -1.04 15.49
C ASN A 37 4.44 -0.89 14.00
N ILE A 38 5.68 -1.21 13.62
CA ILE A 38 6.17 -0.99 12.26
C ILE A 38 5.33 -1.74 11.20
N THR A 39 4.92 -2.98 11.47
CA THR A 39 4.05 -3.76 10.59
C THR A 39 2.70 -3.10 10.38
N GLU A 40 2.07 -2.62 11.45
CA GLU A 40 0.79 -1.91 11.38
C GLU A 40 0.90 -0.60 10.60
N ARG A 41 1.99 0.17 10.77
CA ARG A 41 2.23 1.39 9.99
C ARG A 41 2.40 1.10 8.50
N ILE A 42 3.15 0.06 8.15
CA ILE A 42 3.34 -0.37 6.75
C ILE A 42 1.98 -0.70 6.13
N LEU A 43 1.19 -1.56 6.79
CA LEU A 43 -0.12 -1.97 6.29
C LEU A 43 -1.10 -0.80 6.21
N HIS A 44 -1.07 0.13 7.17
CA HIS A 44 -1.90 1.33 7.17
C HIS A 44 -1.61 2.23 5.97
N ASN A 45 -0.33 2.60 5.79
CA ASN A 45 0.10 3.44 4.67
C ASN A 45 -0.15 2.77 3.32
N PHE A 46 0.15 1.48 3.19
CA PHE A 46 -0.12 0.72 1.98
C PHE A 46 -1.62 0.66 1.65
N THR A 47 -2.47 0.44 2.66
CA THR A 47 -3.94 0.44 2.47
C THR A 47 -4.45 1.79 2.00
N ILE A 48 -3.96 2.90 2.59
CA ILE A 48 -4.31 4.25 2.13
C ILE A 48 -3.89 4.45 0.67
N ALA A 49 -2.66 4.05 0.32
CA ALA A 49 -2.15 4.15 -1.05
C ALA A 49 -3.05 3.41 -2.06
N LYS A 50 -3.41 2.16 -1.79
CA LYS A 50 -4.32 1.39 -2.66
C LYS A 50 -5.65 2.09 -2.87
N LEU A 51 -6.23 2.61 -1.79
CA LEU A 51 -7.52 3.30 -1.85
C LEU A 51 -7.43 4.64 -2.60
N LEU A 52 -6.32 5.37 -2.46
CA LEU A 52 -6.06 6.58 -3.24
C LEU A 52 -5.99 6.28 -4.73
N ARG A 53 -5.24 5.25 -5.14
CA ARG A 53 -5.20 4.83 -6.55
C ARG A 53 -6.58 4.45 -7.07
N LEU A 54 -7.32 3.63 -6.33
CA LEU A 54 -8.70 3.24 -6.70
C LEU A 54 -9.65 4.45 -6.78
N ALA A 55 -9.39 5.50 -6.00
CA ALA A 55 -10.09 6.78 -6.06
C ALA A 55 -9.56 7.74 -7.14
N ARG A 56 -8.61 7.32 -7.98
CA ARG A 56 -7.88 8.13 -8.98
C ARG A 56 -7.19 9.36 -8.36
N LYS A 57 -6.52 9.15 -7.22
CA LYS A 57 -5.71 10.14 -6.49
C LYS A 57 -4.27 9.65 -6.38
N ASP A 58 -3.35 10.58 -6.14
CA ASP A 58 -1.92 10.29 -6.03
C ASP A 58 -1.62 9.45 -4.77
N PRO A 59 -1.14 8.20 -4.91
CA PRO A 59 -0.79 7.33 -3.79
C PRO A 59 0.67 7.47 -3.35
N LYS A 60 1.52 8.18 -4.12
CA LYS A 60 2.99 8.19 -3.95
C LYS A 60 3.46 8.51 -2.53
N PRO A 61 2.92 9.52 -1.81
CA PRO A 61 3.39 9.84 -0.46
C PRO A 61 3.20 8.68 0.53
N PHE A 62 2.15 7.87 0.35
CA PHE A 62 1.87 6.75 1.23
C PHE A 62 2.62 5.48 0.82
N LEU A 63 2.85 5.28 -0.48
CA LEU A 63 3.72 4.22 -0.96
C LEU A 63 5.17 4.43 -0.48
N ALA A 64 5.67 5.66 -0.52
CA ALA A 64 7.00 6.00 -0.02
C ALA A 64 7.15 5.66 1.47
N LYS A 65 6.23 6.13 2.32
CA LYS A 65 6.24 5.82 3.76
C LYS A 65 6.15 4.34 4.06
N ALA A 66 5.24 3.62 3.37
CA ALA A 66 5.12 2.18 3.54
C ALA A 66 6.42 1.46 3.14
N ARG A 67 7.09 1.91 2.08
CA ARG A 67 8.35 1.33 1.59
C ARG A 67 9.50 1.60 2.55
N GLU A 68 9.61 2.82 3.08
CA GLU A 68 10.62 3.20 4.07
C GLU A 68 10.55 2.30 5.31
N ASP A 69 9.36 2.15 5.89
CA ASP A 69 9.16 1.25 7.04
C ASP A 69 9.43 -0.23 6.67
N ALA A 70 9.05 -0.67 5.46
CA ALA A 70 9.29 -2.05 5.00
C ALA A 70 10.76 -2.36 4.71
N ILE A 71 11.56 -1.35 4.33
CA ILE A 71 13.02 -1.44 4.23
C ILE A 71 13.61 -1.52 5.64
N ALA A 72 13.17 -0.67 6.55
CA ALA A 72 13.68 -0.61 7.92
C ALA A 72 13.48 -1.91 8.72
N CYS A 73 12.44 -2.69 8.42
CA CYS A 73 12.22 -4.02 9.01
C CYS A 73 12.59 -5.20 8.11
N GLU A 74 13.31 -4.95 7.01
CA GLU A 74 13.77 -5.97 6.06
C GLU A 74 12.66 -6.86 5.47
N TRP A 75 11.42 -6.35 5.40
CA TRP A 75 10.28 -7.11 4.91
C TRP A 75 10.19 -7.11 3.38
N LYS A 76 11.10 -7.84 2.72
CA LYS A 76 11.27 -7.88 1.27
C LYS A 76 9.99 -8.20 0.48
N THR A 77 9.19 -9.16 0.96
CA THR A 77 7.87 -9.50 0.38
C THR A 77 6.95 -8.28 0.32
N MET A 78 6.91 -7.48 1.38
CA MET A 78 6.08 -6.28 1.44
C MET A 78 6.63 -5.17 0.54
N GLN A 79 7.97 -5.04 0.45
CA GLN A 79 8.60 -4.13 -0.50
C GLN A 79 8.18 -4.45 -1.94
N LYS A 80 8.18 -5.73 -2.33
CA LYS A 80 7.68 -6.17 -3.65
C LYS A 80 6.23 -5.76 -3.89
N LEU A 81 5.34 -5.95 -2.91
CA LEU A 81 3.93 -5.56 -3.03
C LEU A 81 3.77 -4.04 -3.21
N ILE A 82 4.57 -3.25 -2.50
CA ILE A 82 4.56 -1.79 -2.61
C ILE A 82 5.07 -1.35 -3.99
N LEU A 83 6.11 -1.99 -4.51
CA LEU A 83 6.63 -1.74 -5.86
C LEU A 83 5.59 -2.12 -6.94
N ALA A 84 4.94 -3.29 -6.83
CA ALA A 84 3.89 -3.70 -7.77
C ALA A 84 2.71 -2.70 -7.81
N GLU A 85 2.28 -2.22 -6.65
CA GLU A 85 1.24 -1.18 -6.56
C GLU A 85 1.73 0.17 -7.15
N SER A 86 3.01 0.51 -6.99
CA SER A 86 3.63 1.69 -7.60
C SER A 86 3.68 1.60 -9.13
N ALA A 87 4.07 0.44 -9.67
CA ALA A 87 4.07 0.19 -11.11
C ALA A 87 2.66 0.32 -11.70
N THR A 88 1.67 -0.26 -11.02
CA THR A 88 0.25 -0.15 -11.40
C THR A 88 -0.22 1.31 -11.43
N TYR A 89 0.23 2.13 -10.49
CA TYR A 89 -0.07 3.57 -10.51
C TYR A 89 0.57 4.27 -11.71
N PHE A 90 1.87 4.08 -11.94
CA PHE A 90 2.58 4.73 -13.05
C PHE A 90 2.04 4.33 -14.42
N ASP A 91 1.65 3.07 -14.59
CA ASP A 91 0.97 2.59 -15.78
C ASP A 91 -0.38 3.31 -15.98
N SER A 92 -1.15 3.52 -14.90
CA SER A 92 -2.44 4.23 -14.98
C SER A 92 -2.36 5.73 -15.30
N VAL A 93 -1.17 6.33 -15.23
CA VAL A 93 -0.93 7.75 -15.55
C VAL A 93 0.05 7.91 -16.72
N ASP A 94 0.27 6.86 -17.50
CA ASP A 94 1.15 6.82 -18.68
C ASP A 94 2.61 7.30 -18.42
N ASN A 95 3.12 7.08 -17.20
CA ASN A 95 4.50 7.43 -16.83
C ASN A 95 5.42 6.21 -16.90
N LEU A 96 5.78 5.84 -18.13
CA LEU A 96 6.56 4.63 -18.43
C LEU A 96 7.97 4.66 -17.80
N GLU A 97 8.65 5.81 -17.80
CA GLU A 97 10.00 5.93 -17.22
C GLU A 97 10.02 5.59 -15.73
N SER A 98 9.04 6.09 -14.98
CA SER A 98 8.95 5.79 -13.53
C SER A 98 8.54 4.35 -13.28
N ARG A 99 7.69 3.78 -14.14
CA ARG A 99 7.28 2.39 -14.09
C ARG A 99 8.48 1.46 -14.30
N ASP A 100 9.31 1.73 -15.29
CA ASP A 100 10.46 0.89 -15.63
C ASP A 100 11.50 0.92 -14.49
N LYS A 101 11.77 2.09 -13.89
CA LYS A 101 12.59 2.19 -12.66
C LYS A 101 12.05 1.35 -11.49
N VAL A 102 10.73 1.26 -11.35
CA VAL A 102 10.10 0.42 -10.33
C VAL A 102 10.27 -1.07 -10.65
N PHE A 103 10.20 -1.45 -11.93
CA PHE A 103 10.45 -2.82 -12.37
C PHE A 103 11.90 -3.26 -12.14
N ASP A 104 12.87 -2.38 -12.36
CA ASP A 104 14.29 -2.67 -12.05
C ASP A 104 14.45 -3.01 -10.56
N LEU A 105 13.93 -2.14 -9.68
CA LEU A 105 13.96 -2.35 -8.23
C LEU A 105 13.22 -3.63 -7.80
N PHE A 106 12.12 -3.98 -8.48
CA PHE A 106 11.39 -5.20 -8.21
C PHE A 106 12.21 -6.43 -8.60
N SER A 107 12.88 -6.38 -9.76
CA SER A 107 13.72 -7.45 -10.30
C SER A 107 14.92 -7.72 -9.40
N ASP A 108 15.59 -6.67 -8.90
CA ASP A 108 16.67 -6.79 -7.93
C ASP A 108 16.20 -7.54 -6.66
N LEU A 109 15.03 -7.18 -6.14
CA LEU A 109 14.40 -7.83 -4.99
C LEU A 109 14.00 -9.29 -5.28
N GLU A 110 13.63 -9.64 -6.51
CA GLU A 110 13.36 -11.03 -6.90
C GLU A 110 14.61 -11.89 -6.87
N LEU A 111 15.75 -11.37 -7.34
CA LEU A 111 17.03 -12.07 -7.29
C LEU A 111 17.46 -12.37 -5.84
N GLU A 112 17.10 -11.49 -4.90
CA GLU A 112 17.41 -11.64 -3.48
C GLU A 112 16.45 -12.55 -2.70
N THR A 113 15.27 -12.88 -3.26
CA THR A 113 14.25 -13.66 -2.55
C THR A 113 13.75 -14.82 -3.39
N SER A 114 14.18 -16.03 -3.03
CA SER A 114 13.80 -17.30 -3.65
C SER A 114 12.32 -17.71 -3.46
N GLN A 115 11.49 -16.85 -2.86
CA GLN A 115 10.06 -17.08 -2.69
C GLN A 115 9.28 -16.31 -3.77
N THR A 116 8.77 -17.05 -4.74
CA THR A 116 7.67 -16.64 -5.60
C THR A 116 6.43 -16.40 -4.73
N ILE A 117 5.78 -15.25 -4.88
CA ILE A 117 4.53 -14.93 -4.17
C ILE A 117 3.39 -15.23 -5.16
N PRO A 118 2.70 -16.39 -5.03
CA PRO A 118 1.84 -16.91 -6.11
C PRO A 118 0.61 -16.05 -6.41
N TRP A 119 0.22 -15.17 -5.48
CA TRP A 119 -0.99 -14.36 -5.58
C TRP A 119 -0.77 -12.97 -6.18
N MET A 120 0.46 -12.62 -6.59
CA MET A 120 0.73 -11.39 -7.36
C MET A 120 0.43 -11.52 -8.88
N LEU A 121 -0.01 -12.70 -9.34
CA LEU A 121 -0.36 -12.99 -10.74
C LEU A 121 -1.88 -13.05 -10.99
N ILE A 122 -2.71 -12.59 -10.04
CA ILE A 122 -4.19 -12.58 -10.13
C ILE A 122 -4.67 -11.12 -10.12
#